data_AF-A0A1B9VCH9-F1
#
_entry.id   AF-A0A1B9VCH9-F1
#
_cell.length_a   1.000
_cell.length_b   1.000
_cell.length_c   1.000
_cell.angle_alpha   90.00
_cell.angle_beta   90.00
_cell.angle_gamma   90.00
#
_symmetry.space_group_name_H-M   'P 1'
#
loop_
_entity.id
_entity.type
_entity.pdbx_description
1 polymer ?
#
loop_
_entity_poly.entity_id
_entity_poly.type
_entity_poly.pdbx_seq_one_letter_code
_entity_poly.pdbx_strand_id
1 'polypeptide(L)'
;MTKLDKAGKLGGMTTRSPKKLSVLYADYSDRNIKAVQTALEPLHLAAFHASDDRDAIIELTRKHRPDLILIGLYLDGIRGISTIRDLRQSASDADPFCNQVPVLLGAPKLDRRAMRDAVEAGIEGVFRQPVDADRLRKIVQTVIKKPRRFVFEDNYFGPAREGDNVAEPSRKIRQPRNASALIDREIEKPARRHDDIKSPEPAEEPASDQNGEKPAAKPRPSRSVTLKPAMHSKTSSRNAATVTQTLDTKRSTSAKIGIETSDAKPGKTQRDYNLDAAESVRAVLSPVPQPLETAKLTDDRAEDADPADTSVDEKLVEIDLTEALKGHRLWVDTGGKEGAMMSIRHADLRDADLEGIDLTRCALPHVSFRNANCKKAVLRRCDMTAGDFIGCNLDHAVLAATRLSGASFTDAILRNTVFLGSDLAGASFRAMTLHNCDLSGANLAQTDFRDADLSTAKGLFAEQIQGARINANTRLPRDMKLKD
;
A
#
# COMPACT_ATOMS: atom_id res chain seq x y z
N MET A 1 -47.75 60.31 -46.50
CA MET A 1 -47.19 60.76 -45.20
C MET A 1 -48.00 60.11 -44.09
N THR A 2 -47.44 59.12 -43.40
CA THR A 2 -48.06 58.48 -42.22
C THR A 2 -46.93 57.84 -41.41
N LYS A 3 -46.88 58.12 -40.10
CA LYS A 3 -45.97 57.43 -39.17
C LYS A 3 -46.51 56.04 -38.86
N LEU A 4 -45.64 55.07 -38.64
CA LEU A 4 -45.99 53.78 -38.03
C LEU A 4 -44.77 53.17 -37.35
N ASP A 5 -44.91 52.89 -36.06
CA ASP A 5 -43.85 52.33 -35.22
C ASP A 5 -43.58 50.86 -35.54
N LYS A 6 -42.30 50.46 -35.53
CA LYS A 6 -41.89 49.07 -35.28
C LYS A 6 -40.66 49.02 -34.38
N ALA A 7 -40.85 48.59 -33.14
CA ALA A 7 -39.77 48.32 -32.20
C ALA A 7 -38.94 47.10 -32.68
N GLY A 8 -37.65 47.32 -32.87
CA GLY A 8 -36.68 46.24 -33.14
C GLY A 8 -36.24 45.57 -31.83
N LYS A 9 -36.53 44.29 -31.66
CA LYS A 9 -35.98 43.48 -30.55
C LYS A 9 -34.46 43.36 -30.71
N LEU A 10 -33.68 43.94 -29.80
CA LEU A 10 -32.29 43.51 -29.61
C LEU A 10 -32.30 42.12 -28.97
N GLY A 11 -31.78 41.12 -29.70
CA GLY A 11 -31.55 39.79 -29.14
C GLY A 11 -30.44 39.85 -28.09
N GLY A 12 -30.77 39.47 -26.86
CA GLY A 12 -29.78 39.38 -25.79
C GLY A 12 -28.75 38.30 -26.10
N MET A 13 -27.52 38.70 -26.39
CA MET A 13 -26.37 37.79 -26.33
C MET A 13 -26.19 37.35 -24.88
N THR A 14 -26.68 36.14 -24.57
CA THR A 14 -26.37 35.47 -23.31
C THR A 14 -24.89 35.08 -23.34
N THR A 15 -24.05 35.94 -22.79
CA THR A 15 -22.64 35.67 -22.54
C THR A 15 -22.53 34.53 -21.53
N ARG A 16 -22.49 33.30 -22.05
CA ARG A 16 -22.35 32.09 -21.27
C ARG A 16 -21.06 32.20 -20.46
N SER A 17 -21.17 32.30 -19.15
CA SER A 17 -20.01 32.44 -18.26
C SER A 17 -19.05 31.26 -18.49
N PRO A 18 -17.72 31.49 -18.44
CA PRO A 18 -16.76 30.42 -18.68
C PRO A 18 -17.00 29.29 -17.68
N LYS A 19 -17.14 28.06 -18.18
CA LYS A 19 -17.33 26.88 -17.33
C LYS A 19 -16.13 26.77 -16.39
N LYS A 20 -16.35 27.02 -15.10
CA LYS A 20 -15.31 26.90 -14.08
C LYS A 20 -14.83 25.45 -14.00
N LEU A 21 -13.51 25.27 -13.90
CA LEU A 21 -12.87 23.95 -13.99
C LEU A 21 -13.13 23.11 -12.74
N SER A 22 -13.59 21.87 -12.90
CA SER A 22 -13.70 20.89 -11.80
C SER A 22 -12.54 19.90 -11.84
N VAL A 23 -11.98 19.58 -10.66
CA VAL A 23 -10.79 18.74 -10.52
C VAL A 23 -11.02 17.64 -9.49
N LEU A 24 -10.61 16.41 -9.82
CA LEU A 24 -10.40 15.33 -8.85
C LEU A 24 -8.90 15.04 -8.77
N TYR A 25 -8.30 15.20 -7.60
CA TYR A 25 -6.91 14.80 -7.35
C TYR A 25 -6.88 13.55 -6.46
N ALA A 26 -6.27 12.49 -6.97
CA ALA A 26 -5.94 11.32 -6.20
C ALA A 26 -4.46 11.33 -5.80
N ASP A 27 -4.20 11.42 -4.50
CA ASP A 27 -2.88 11.26 -3.87
C ASP A 27 -3.11 10.90 -2.40
N TYR A 28 -2.14 10.26 -1.74
CA TYR A 28 -2.23 9.91 -0.31
C TYR A 28 -1.56 10.96 0.58
N SER A 29 -0.69 11.81 0.01
CA SER A 29 0.07 12.78 0.77
C SER A 29 -0.70 14.10 0.90
N ASP A 30 -1.14 14.43 2.12
CA ASP A 30 -1.72 15.74 2.46
C ASP A 30 -0.87 16.91 1.95
N ARG A 31 0.47 16.75 1.98
CA ARG A 31 1.42 17.75 1.48
C ARG A 31 1.28 17.93 -0.03
N ASN A 32 1.17 16.84 -0.79
CA ASN A 32 0.92 16.89 -2.23
C ASN A 32 -0.46 17.47 -2.53
N ILE A 33 -1.51 17.04 -1.81
CA ILE A 33 -2.89 17.51 -1.98
C ILE A 33 -2.95 19.02 -1.80
N LYS A 34 -2.41 19.55 -0.69
CA LYS A 34 -2.34 20.98 -0.41
C LYS A 34 -1.53 21.73 -1.47
N ALA A 35 -0.36 21.21 -1.86
CA ALA A 35 0.49 21.84 -2.88
C ALA A 35 -0.21 21.95 -4.25
N VAL A 36 -0.94 20.90 -4.68
CA VAL A 36 -1.75 20.94 -5.91
C VAL A 36 -2.93 21.91 -5.75
N GLN A 37 -3.63 21.88 -4.62
CA GLN A 37 -4.76 22.78 -4.36
C GLN A 37 -4.34 24.26 -4.46
N THR A 38 -3.26 24.65 -3.79
CA THR A 38 -2.69 26.01 -3.86
C THR A 38 -2.17 26.35 -5.27
N ALA A 39 -1.54 25.40 -5.98
CA ALA A 39 -1.06 25.64 -7.34
C ALA A 39 -2.20 25.97 -8.34
N LEU A 40 -3.37 25.36 -8.14
CA LEU A 40 -4.55 25.51 -9.00
C LEU A 40 -5.54 26.60 -8.53
N GLU A 41 -5.39 27.15 -7.33
CA GLU A 41 -6.27 28.20 -6.78
C GLU A 41 -6.50 29.40 -7.74
N PRO A 42 -5.48 29.95 -8.43
CA PRO A 42 -5.69 31.04 -9.40
C PRO A 42 -6.40 30.66 -10.70
N LEU A 43 -6.78 29.39 -10.88
CA LEU A 43 -7.68 28.95 -11.97
C LEU A 43 -9.16 29.07 -11.58
N HIS A 44 -9.48 29.45 -10.34
CA HIS A 44 -10.83 29.66 -9.82
C HIS A 44 -11.76 28.47 -10.09
N LEU A 45 -11.32 27.30 -9.61
CA LEU A 45 -12.01 26.01 -9.77
C LEU A 45 -13.48 26.07 -9.33
N ALA A 46 -14.34 25.32 -10.02
CA ALA A 46 -15.73 25.07 -9.59
C ALA A 46 -15.77 24.17 -8.37
N ALA A 47 -14.91 23.14 -8.37
CA ALA A 47 -14.79 22.15 -7.33
C ALA A 47 -13.38 21.55 -7.36
N PHE A 48 -12.87 21.21 -6.18
CA PHE A 48 -11.66 20.43 -6.00
C PHE A 48 -12.01 19.27 -5.06
N HIS A 49 -11.99 18.06 -5.59
CA HIS A 49 -12.18 16.83 -4.83
C HIS A 49 -10.82 16.18 -4.63
N ALA A 50 -10.54 15.73 -3.41
CA ALA A 50 -9.38 14.91 -3.11
C ALA A 50 -9.85 13.55 -2.59
N SER A 51 -9.15 12.48 -2.97
CA SER A 51 -9.36 11.16 -2.41
C SER A 51 -8.11 10.32 -2.57
N ASP A 52 -7.69 9.65 -1.51
CA ASP A 52 -6.56 8.72 -1.51
C ASP A 52 -7.02 7.28 -1.86
N ASP A 53 -8.32 7.02 -1.93
CA ASP A 53 -8.94 5.70 -2.08
C ASP A 53 -9.21 5.34 -3.54
N ARG A 54 -8.56 4.27 -4.01
CA ARG A 54 -8.63 3.76 -5.40
C ARG A 54 -10.08 3.47 -5.84
N ASP A 55 -10.87 2.84 -4.98
CA ASP A 55 -12.21 2.39 -5.35
C ASP A 55 -13.18 3.58 -5.35
N ALA A 56 -12.97 4.52 -4.42
CA ALA A 56 -13.65 5.80 -4.42
C ALA A 56 -13.34 6.66 -5.68
N ILE A 57 -12.15 6.59 -6.28
CA ILE A 57 -11.82 7.38 -7.49
C ILE A 57 -12.83 7.11 -8.62
N ILE A 58 -13.21 5.85 -8.84
CA ILE A 58 -14.14 5.48 -9.91
C ILE A 58 -15.56 5.99 -9.60
N GLU A 59 -16.02 5.84 -8.35
CA GLU A 59 -17.32 6.36 -7.92
C GLU A 59 -17.37 7.90 -8.02
N LEU A 60 -16.37 8.59 -7.46
CA LEU A 60 -16.24 10.04 -7.48
C LEU A 60 -16.16 10.58 -8.92
N THR A 61 -15.46 9.88 -9.82
CA THR A 61 -15.40 10.27 -11.24
C THR A 61 -16.78 10.21 -11.91
N ARG A 62 -17.55 9.12 -11.67
CA ARG A 62 -18.92 8.98 -12.21
C ARG A 62 -19.89 10.00 -11.61
N LYS A 63 -19.76 10.27 -10.31
CA LYS A 63 -20.63 11.15 -9.51
C LYS A 63 -20.39 12.64 -9.78
N HIS A 64 -19.13 13.08 -9.75
CA HIS A 64 -18.76 14.50 -9.84
C HIS A 64 -18.41 14.95 -11.26
N ARG A 65 -18.18 14.01 -12.20
CA ARG A 65 -17.84 14.29 -13.62
C ARG A 65 -16.73 15.36 -13.78
N PRO A 66 -15.57 15.19 -13.12
CA PRO A 66 -14.51 16.21 -13.11
C PRO A 66 -13.98 16.48 -14.53
N ASP A 67 -13.68 17.74 -14.83
CA ASP A 67 -13.07 18.15 -16.11
C ASP A 67 -11.60 17.69 -16.24
N LEU A 68 -10.94 17.44 -15.11
CA LEU A 68 -9.58 16.93 -15.02
C LEU A 68 -9.41 15.97 -13.85
N ILE A 69 -8.66 14.89 -14.06
CA ILE A 69 -8.15 14.04 -13.00
C ILE A 69 -6.63 14.21 -12.89
N LEU A 70 -6.13 14.37 -11.67
CA LEU A 70 -4.72 14.21 -11.35
C LEU A 70 -4.58 12.93 -10.51
N ILE A 71 -3.57 12.12 -10.74
CA ILE A 71 -3.30 10.87 -10.00
C ILE A 71 -1.81 10.82 -9.65
N GLY A 72 -1.46 10.67 -8.37
CA GLY A 72 -0.10 10.43 -7.91
C GLY A 72 0.42 9.06 -8.36
N LEU A 73 1.74 8.90 -8.45
CA LEU A 73 2.39 7.67 -8.90
C LEU A 73 2.03 6.46 -8.03
N TYR A 74 1.69 6.69 -6.76
CA TYR A 74 1.23 5.69 -5.82
C TYR A 74 -0.11 6.09 -5.19
N LEU A 75 -1.05 5.14 -5.19
CA LEU A 75 -2.35 5.17 -4.54
C LEU A 75 -2.56 3.76 -3.99
N ASP A 76 -2.94 3.58 -2.73
CA ASP A 76 -2.92 2.23 -2.14
C ASP A 76 -1.68 1.97 -1.25
N GLY A 77 -0.52 2.37 -1.77
CA GLY A 77 0.58 1.40 -1.82
C GLY A 77 0.47 0.42 -3.00
N ILE A 78 -0.17 0.87 -4.08
CA ILE A 78 -0.15 0.29 -5.43
C ILE A 78 0.30 1.42 -6.38
N ARG A 79 0.82 1.11 -7.58
CA ARG A 79 1.04 2.12 -8.62
C ARG A 79 -0.29 2.74 -9.05
N GLY A 80 -0.43 4.06 -8.97
CA GLY A 80 -1.62 4.80 -9.42
C GLY A 80 -1.95 4.61 -10.91
N ILE A 81 -0.95 4.21 -11.72
CA ILE A 81 -1.14 3.77 -13.11
C ILE A 81 -2.15 2.61 -13.21
N SER A 82 -2.20 1.72 -12.22
CA SER A 82 -3.22 0.66 -12.15
C SER A 82 -4.63 1.25 -12.01
N THR A 83 -4.81 2.22 -11.10
CA THR A 83 -6.08 2.96 -10.91
C THR A 83 -6.54 3.65 -12.20
N ILE A 84 -5.61 4.22 -12.98
CA ILE A 84 -5.93 4.80 -14.29
C ILE A 84 -6.46 3.70 -15.22
N ARG A 85 -5.79 2.55 -15.30
CA ARG A 85 -6.24 1.43 -16.14
C ARG A 85 -7.63 0.93 -15.72
N ASP A 86 -7.89 0.77 -14.42
CA ASP A 86 -9.21 0.39 -13.90
C ASP A 86 -10.28 1.43 -14.26
N LEU A 87 -9.97 2.72 -14.09
CA LEU A 87 -10.87 3.83 -14.44
C LEU A 87 -11.25 3.78 -15.92
N ARG A 88 -10.28 3.60 -16.83
CA ARG A 88 -10.53 3.46 -18.28
C ARG A 88 -11.39 2.22 -18.58
N GLN A 89 -11.12 1.09 -17.92
CA GLN A 89 -11.90 -0.15 -18.07
C GLN A 89 -13.30 -0.08 -17.45
N SER A 90 -13.53 0.83 -16.50
CA SER A 90 -14.83 1.02 -15.83
C SER A 90 -15.87 1.77 -16.68
N ALA A 91 -15.46 2.30 -17.84
CA ALA A 91 -16.34 2.95 -18.80
C ALA A 91 -17.16 1.93 -19.60
N SER A 92 -18.32 2.34 -20.10
CA SER A 92 -19.17 1.52 -20.98
C SER A 92 -19.56 2.30 -22.23
N ASP A 93 -20.08 1.63 -23.25
CA ASP A 93 -20.57 2.30 -24.46
C ASP A 93 -21.76 3.25 -24.15
N ALA A 94 -22.49 3.00 -23.06
CA ALA A 94 -23.56 3.88 -22.57
C ALA A 94 -23.05 5.08 -21.73
N ASP A 95 -21.85 4.96 -21.14
CA ASP A 95 -21.19 6.04 -20.41
C ASP A 95 -19.65 5.97 -20.60
N PRO A 96 -19.14 6.57 -21.70
CA PRO A 96 -17.72 6.51 -22.06
C PRO A 96 -16.86 7.48 -21.22
N PHE A 97 -17.46 8.25 -20.31
CA PHE A 97 -16.82 9.39 -19.65
C PHE A 97 -15.52 9.03 -18.91
N CYS A 98 -15.50 7.92 -18.17
CA CYS A 98 -14.32 7.49 -17.41
C CYS A 98 -13.12 7.16 -18.32
N ASN A 99 -13.37 6.86 -19.60
CA ASN A 99 -12.32 6.67 -20.61
C ASN A 99 -11.89 7.99 -21.29
N GLN A 100 -12.75 9.02 -21.31
CA GLN A 100 -12.52 10.28 -22.01
C GLN A 100 -11.96 11.42 -21.14
N VAL A 101 -12.20 11.38 -19.83
CA VAL A 101 -11.71 12.42 -18.90
C VAL A 101 -10.17 12.51 -18.93
N PRO A 102 -9.57 13.71 -19.11
CA PRO A 102 -8.12 13.85 -19.12
C PRO A 102 -7.48 13.50 -17.77
N VAL A 103 -6.34 12.80 -17.80
CA VAL A 103 -5.59 12.34 -16.63
C VAL A 103 -4.14 12.86 -16.66
N LEU A 104 -3.70 13.49 -15.58
CA LEU A 104 -2.30 13.84 -15.34
C LEU A 104 -1.68 12.93 -14.27
N LEU A 105 -0.55 12.29 -14.59
CA LEU A 105 0.21 11.48 -13.64
C LEU A 105 1.25 12.35 -12.89
N GLY A 106 1.17 12.38 -11.56
CA GLY A 106 2.14 13.03 -10.68
C GLY A 106 3.25 12.06 -10.30
N ALA A 107 4.51 12.41 -10.57
CA ALA A 107 5.64 11.54 -10.22
C ALA A 107 6.93 12.34 -9.95
N PRO A 108 7.80 11.90 -9.01
CA PRO A 108 9.13 12.50 -8.87
C PRO A 108 10.02 12.25 -10.08
N LYS A 109 9.96 11.02 -10.61
CA LYS A 109 10.67 10.51 -11.77
C LYS A 109 9.91 9.29 -12.30
N LEU A 110 9.88 9.11 -13.61
CA LEU A 110 9.37 7.90 -14.26
C LEU A 110 10.56 7.14 -14.87
N ASP A 111 10.59 5.83 -14.69
CA ASP A 111 11.51 4.95 -15.41
C ASP A 111 10.91 4.55 -16.77
N ARG A 112 11.72 3.97 -17.68
CA ARG A 112 11.20 3.53 -19.01
C ARG A 112 10.03 2.56 -18.91
N ARG A 113 9.92 1.78 -17.83
CA ARG A 113 8.77 0.89 -17.61
C ARG A 113 7.54 1.70 -17.24
N ALA A 114 7.60 2.57 -16.23
CA ALA A 114 6.45 3.41 -15.86
C ALA A 114 6.02 4.36 -17.00
N MET A 115 6.93 4.84 -17.85
CA MET A 115 6.56 5.61 -19.05
C MET A 115 5.68 4.79 -20.01
N ARG A 116 6.04 3.53 -20.29
CA ARG A 116 5.22 2.61 -21.11
C ARG A 116 3.89 2.28 -20.42
N ASP A 117 3.94 1.91 -19.14
CA ASP A 117 2.74 1.57 -18.37
C ASP A 117 1.74 2.76 -18.34
N ALA A 118 2.24 4.00 -18.25
CA ALA A 118 1.41 5.21 -18.24
C ALA A 118 0.80 5.53 -19.62
N VAL A 119 1.56 5.35 -20.71
CA VAL A 119 1.04 5.48 -22.09
C VAL A 119 -0.04 4.44 -22.37
N GLU A 120 0.18 3.18 -21.97
CA GLU A 120 -0.82 2.11 -22.09
C GLU A 120 -2.09 2.41 -21.28
N ALA A 121 -1.96 3.04 -20.10
CA ALA A 121 -3.09 3.49 -19.29
C ALA A 121 -3.83 4.71 -19.88
N GLY A 122 -3.27 5.38 -20.90
CA GLY A 122 -3.91 6.51 -21.59
C GLY A 122 -3.94 7.79 -20.75
N ILE A 123 -2.76 8.28 -20.36
CA ILE A 123 -2.58 9.62 -19.74
C ILE A 123 -2.47 10.72 -20.79
N GLU A 124 -2.85 11.94 -20.40
CA GLU A 124 -2.76 13.16 -21.21
C GLU A 124 -1.66 14.12 -20.71
N GLY A 125 -0.97 13.79 -19.61
CA GLY A 125 0.16 14.57 -19.10
C GLY A 125 0.88 13.95 -17.90
N VAL A 126 2.07 14.48 -17.61
CA VAL A 126 2.85 14.18 -16.40
C VAL A 126 3.27 15.48 -15.73
N PHE A 127 3.16 15.54 -14.40
CA PHE A 127 3.70 16.63 -13.58
C PHE A 127 4.68 16.10 -12.54
N ARG A 128 5.60 16.97 -12.09
CA ARG A 128 6.63 16.58 -11.11
C ARG A 128 6.10 16.65 -9.69
N GLN A 129 6.56 15.75 -8.84
CA GLN A 129 6.46 15.84 -7.39
C GLN A 129 7.90 15.97 -6.81
N PRO A 130 8.23 16.97 -5.97
CA PRO A 130 7.38 18.04 -5.46
C PRO A 130 6.82 18.95 -6.56
N VAL A 131 5.68 19.57 -6.27
CA VAL A 131 4.88 20.34 -7.23
C VAL A 131 5.50 21.72 -7.47
N ASP A 132 5.77 22.02 -8.73
CA ASP A 132 6.03 23.37 -9.24
C ASP A 132 4.68 23.98 -9.66
N ALA A 133 4.25 25.05 -8.98
CA ALA A 133 2.92 25.62 -9.13
C ALA A 133 2.68 26.23 -10.53
N ASP A 134 3.65 26.97 -11.06
CA ASP A 134 3.53 27.61 -12.38
C ASP A 134 3.58 26.58 -13.50
N ARG A 135 4.45 25.57 -13.37
CA ARG A 135 4.55 24.48 -14.34
C ARG A 135 3.28 23.62 -14.34
N LEU A 136 2.75 23.27 -13.17
CA LEU A 136 1.51 22.51 -13.07
C LEU A 136 0.35 23.29 -13.70
N ARG A 137 0.21 24.59 -13.40
CA ARG A 137 -0.84 25.44 -13.96
C ARG A 137 -0.78 25.51 -15.50
N LYS A 138 0.42 25.65 -16.07
CA LYS A 138 0.64 25.64 -17.53
C LYS A 138 0.25 24.29 -18.15
N ILE A 139 0.58 23.17 -17.50
CA ILE A 139 0.20 21.82 -17.96
C ILE A 139 -1.34 21.67 -17.96
N VAL A 140 -2.00 22.02 -16.85
CA VAL A 140 -3.46 21.96 -16.71
C VAL A 140 -4.17 22.80 -17.79
N GLN A 141 -3.76 24.06 -17.97
CA GLN A 141 -4.32 24.94 -19.00
C GLN A 141 -4.13 24.38 -20.42
N THR A 142 -2.98 23.75 -20.69
CA THR A 142 -2.69 23.14 -21.99
C THR A 142 -3.57 21.92 -22.26
N VAL A 143 -3.67 21.02 -21.30
CA VAL A 143 -4.42 19.76 -21.44
C VAL A 143 -5.92 20.01 -21.49
N ILE A 144 -6.45 20.97 -20.74
CA ILE A 144 -7.87 21.37 -20.85
C ILE A 144 -8.19 22.01 -22.19
N LYS A 145 -7.25 22.78 -22.78
CA LYS A 145 -7.48 23.42 -24.09
C LYS A 145 -7.41 22.45 -25.27
N LYS A 146 -6.49 21.47 -25.26
CA LYS A 146 -6.36 20.44 -26.31
C LYS A 146 -5.84 19.13 -25.67
N PRO A 147 -6.72 18.31 -25.09
CA PRO A 147 -6.32 17.05 -24.47
C PRO A 147 -5.76 16.12 -25.54
N ARG A 148 -4.57 15.57 -25.29
CA ARG A 148 -3.85 14.68 -26.20
C ARG A 148 -3.14 13.62 -25.37
N ARG A 149 -3.46 12.36 -25.62
CA ARG A 149 -2.79 11.23 -24.97
C ARG A 149 -1.31 11.24 -25.27
N PHE A 150 -0.52 10.76 -24.32
CA PHE A 150 0.92 10.60 -24.49
C PHE A 150 1.24 9.38 -25.36
N VAL A 151 2.34 9.48 -26.09
CA VAL A 151 2.98 8.37 -26.82
C VAL A 151 4.41 8.18 -26.31
N PHE A 152 5.00 7.01 -26.59
CA PHE A 152 6.40 6.71 -26.25
C PHE A 152 7.10 5.93 -27.38
N GLU A 153 7.63 6.68 -28.33
CA GLU A 153 8.29 6.18 -29.55
C GLU A 153 9.68 6.82 -29.69
N ASP A 154 10.69 6.06 -30.10
CA ASP A 154 12.06 6.52 -30.44
C ASP A 154 12.76 7.50 -29.46
N ASN A 155 12.39 7.44 -28.18
CA ASN A 155 12.80 8.32 -27.06
C ASN A 155 11.99 9.62 -26.87
N TYR A 156 10.96 9.91 -27.69
CA TYR A 156 9.97 10.94 -27.38
C TYR A 156 8.95 10.42 -26.36
N PHE A 157 8.77 11.13 -25.25
CA PHE A 157 7.69 10.90 -24.27
C PHE A 157 6.90 12.20 -24.12
N GLY A 158 5.70 12.25 -24.69
CA GLY A 158 4.92 13.49 -24.74
C GLY A 158 3.60 13.35 -25.50
N PRO A 159 2.81 14.44 -25.59
CA PRO A 159 1.51 14.43 -26.24
C PRO A 159 1.61 14.07 -27.72
N ALA A 160 0.69 13.22 -28.19
CA ALA A 160 0.61 12.78 -29.58
C ALA A 160 0.60 13.95 -30.58
N ARG A 161 1.26 13.73 -31.71
CA ARG A 161 1.33 14.58 -32.89
C ARG A 161 0.39 14.03 -33.97
N GLU A 162 0.22 14.78 -35.04
CA GLU A 162 -0.57 14.33 -36.19
C GLU A 162 0.19 13.23 -36.93
N GLY A 163 -0.37 12.01 -36.92
CA GLY A 163 0.26 10.81 -37.49
C GLY A 163 0.68 9.74 -36.47
N ASP A 164 0.78 10.08 -35.17
CA ASP A 164 1.19 9.12 -34.14
C ASP A 164 0.09 8.07 -33.88
N ASN A 165 0.47 6.80 -33.70
CA ASN A 165 -0.45 5.72 -33.33
C ASN A 165 -0.83 5.79 -31.86
N VAL A 166 -1.86 6.59 -31.53
CA VAL A 166 -2.42 6.64 -30.18
C VAL A 166 -3.03 5.28 -29.84
N ALA A 167 -2.59 4.68 -28.74
CA ALA A 167 -3.20 3.46 -28.22
C ALA A 167 -4.67 3.72 -27.82
N GLU A 168 -5.61 3.25 -28.65
CA GLU A 168 -6.98 3.05 -28.19
C GLU A 168 -6.98 2.03 -27.04
N PRO A 169 -7.78 2.27 -25.98
CA PRO A 169 -7.82 1.39 -24.83
C PRO A 169 -8.26 0.00 -25.28
N SER A 170 -7.39 -1.00 -25.08
CA SER A 170 -7.62 -2.32 -25.64
C SER A 170 -8.92 -2.93 -25.12
N ARG A 171 -9.94 -3.04 -25.99
CA ARG A 171 -11.20 -3.77 -25.78
C ARG A 171 -11.02 -5.28 -25.55
N LYS A 172 -9.81 -5.75 -25.24
CA LYS A 172 -9.49 -7.14 -24.94
C LYS A 172 -9.94 -7.48 -23.52
N ILE A 173 -11.25 -7.71 -23.39
CA ILE A 173 -11.82 -8.48 -22.28
C ILE A 173 -11.11 -9.83 -22.25
N ARG A 174 -10.14 -9.97 -21.35
CA ARG A 174 -9.64 -11.29 -20.96
C ARG A 174 -10.78 -11.92 -20.17
N GLN A 175 -11.59 -12.75 -20.83
CA GLN A 175 -12.61 -13.52 -20.14
C GLN A 175 -11.96 -14.26 -18.96
N PRO A 176 -12.53 -14.17 -17.74
CA PRO A 176 -12.10 -15.07 -16.68
C PRO A 176 -12.30 -16.50 -17.17
N ARG A 177 -11.33 -17.38 -16.92
CA ARG A 177 -11.52 -18.81 -17.17
C ARG A 177 -12.63 -19.30 -16.23
N ASN A 178 -13.81 -19.55 -16.77
CA ASN A 178 -14.95 -20.04 -16.01
C ASN A 178 -14.63 -21.40 -15.38
N ALA A 179 -14.28 -21.40 -14.09
CA ALA A 179 -14.17 -22.59 -13.27
C ALA A 179 -15.57 -23.00 -12.76
N SER A 180 -16.49 -23.30 -13.68
CA SER A 180 -17.84 -23.81 -13.38
C SER A 180 -18.56 -24.28 -14.67
N ALA A 181 -18.21 -25.47 -15.16
CA ALA A 181 -18.99 -26.27 -16.14
C ALA A 181 -18.29 -27.62 -16.42
N LEU A 182 -18.19 -28.51 -15.41
CA LEU A 182 -17.62 -29.85 -15.57
C LEU A 182 -18.34 -30.91 -14.70
N ILE A 183 -19.68 -30.91 -14.75
CA ILE A 183 -20.52 -32.08 -14.45
C ILE A 183 -21.62 -32.11 -15.53
N ASP A 184 -22.12 -33.31 -15.84
CA ASP A 184 -23.17 -33.64 -16.82
C ASP A 184 -22.82 -33.51 -18.32
N ARG A 185 -22.22 -34.59 -18.85
CA ARG A 185 -22.83 -35.32 -19.98
C ARG A 185 -22.36 -36.76 -20.08
N GLU A 186 -23.28 -37.61 -20.52
CA GLU A 186 -23.21 -39.08 -20.47
C GLU A 186 -22.34 -39.69 -21.57
N ILE A 187 -22.13 -41.00 -21.42
CA ILE A 187 -21.29 -41.86 -22.26
C ILE A 187 -22.06 -42.29 -23.51
N GLU A 188 -21.62 -41.87 -24.70
CA GLU A 188 -21.92 -42.57 -25.95
C GLU A 188 -20.68 -42.83 -26.81
N LYS A 189 -20.71 -43.95 -27.54
CA LYS A 189 -19.54 -44.59 -28.18
C LYS A 189 -19.21 -43.94 -29.53
N PRO A 190 -17.93 -43.81 -29.91
CA PRO A 190 -17.57 -43.37 -31.26
C PRO A 190 -17.82 -44.49 -32.29
N ALA A 191 -18.65 -44.19 -33.30
CA ALA A 191 -18.81 -45.05 -34.47
C ALA A 191 -17.60 -44.89 -35.41
N ARG A 192 -17.15 -46.01 -36.00
CA ARG A 192 -16.07 -46.05 -37.01
C ARG A 192 -16.52 -45.35 -38.30
N ARG A 193 -15.59 -44.67 -38.97
CA ARG A 193 -15.52 -44.67 -40.44
C ARG A 193 -14.09 -44.91 -40.90
N HIS A 194 -13.99 -45.64 -42.00
CA HIS A 194 -12.75 -46.01 -42.69
C HIS A 194 -12.15 -44.81 -43.41
N ASP A 195 -10.85 -44.89 -43.71
CA ASP A 195 -10.39 -44.86 -45.10
C ASP A 195 -9.11 -45.70 -45.23
N ASP A 196 -8.88 -46.23 -46.44
CA ASP A 196 -8.06 -47.43 -46.67
C ASP A 196 -6.56 -47.16 -46.91
N ILE A 197 -5.70 -47.99 -46.31
CA ILE A 197 -4.43 -48.43 -46.92
C ILE A 197 -4.26 -49.94 -46.67
N LYS A 198 -3.96 -50.71 -47.73
CA LYS A 198 -3.78 -52.18 -47.70
C LYS A 198 -2.35 -52.61 -47.31
N SER A 199 -2.31 -53.73 -46.59
CA SER A 199 -1.18 -54.61 -46.20
C SER A 199 -0.39 -55.19 -47.42
N PRO A 200 0.71 -56.00 -47.28
CA PRO A 200 0.91 -57.14 -46.34
C PRO A 200 2.34 -57.29 -45.70
N GLU A 201 2.49 -57.75 -44.44
CA GLU A 201 2.84 -59.12 -43.94
C GLU A 201 4.31 -59.61 -44.15
N PRO A 202 4.83 -60.61 -43.39
CA PRO A 202 4.64 -61.00 -41.97
C PRO A 202 5.98 -61.37 -41.26
N ALA A 203 5.91 -62.16 -40.16
CA ALA A 203 7.00 -62.80 -39.39
C ALA A 203 7.83 -61.88 -38.45
N GLU A 204 8.29 -62.27 -37.25
CA GLU A 204 8.18 -63.53 -36.48
C GLU A 204 8.40 -63.21 -34.97
N GLU A 205 7.81 -63.98 -34.03
CA GLU A 205 8.26 -63.97 -32.62
C GLU A 205 9.51 -64.88 -32.46
N PRO A 206 10.30 -64.74 -31.37
CA PRO A 206 10.07 -65.72 -30.29
C PRO A 206 10.33 -65.25 -28.84
N ALA A 207 9.63 -65.92 -27.91
CA ALA A 207 10.11 -66.47 -26.62
C ALA A 207 11.04 -65.60 -25.73
N SER A 208 10.56 -65.02 -24.62
CA SER A 208 10.26 -65.65 -23.31
C SER A 208 11.48 -65.93 -22.41
N ASP A 209 11.49 -65.37 -21.19
CA ASP A 209 12.05 -66.06 -20.03
C ASP A 209 11.38 -65.63 -18.70
N GLN A 210 11.53 -66.43 -17.64
CA GLN A 210 10.56 -66.51 -16.52
C GLN A 210 11.06 -66.01 -15.14
N ASN A 211 10.10 -65.86 -14.19
CA ASN A 211 10.24 -65.76 -12.72
C ASN A 211 10.86 -64.44 -12.18
N GLY A 212 10.53 -63.87 -11.00
CA GLY A 212 9.57 -64.12 -9.91
C GLY A 212 9.97 -63.22 -8.72
N GLU A 213 9.15 -62.73 -7.77
CA GLU A 213 7.70 -62.83 -7.50
C GLU A 213 7.20 -61.52 -6.80
N LYS A 214 6.02 -61.55 -6.15
CA LYS A 214 5.55 -60.57 -5.12
C LYS A 214 4.80 -61.32 -4.01
N PRO A 215 4.71 -60.74 -2.80
CA PRO A 215 3.37 -60.49 -2.25
C PRO A 215 3.22 -59.09 -1.62
N ALA A 216 2.05 -58.79 -1.04
CA ALA A 216 1.57 -57.43 -0.76
C ALA A 216 0.91 -57.24 0.63
N ALA A 217 0.64 -55.96 0.96
CA ALA A 217 -0.57 -55.44 1.64
C ALA A 217 -0.54 -54.89 3.10
N LYS A 218 -0.67 -53.54 3.18
CA LYS A 218 -1.55 -52.74 4.10
C LYS A 218 -1.14 -52.63 5.63
N PRO A 219 -1.86 -51.89 6.54
CA PRO A 219 -1.42 -50.53 6.93
C PRO A 219 -1.59 -50.06 8.41
N ARG A 220 -0.96 -48.91 8.78
CA ARG A 220 -1.20 -48.08 10.02
C ARG A 220 -0.89 -48.76 11.38
N PRO A 221 -0.86 -48.04 12.55
CA PRO A 221 -1.11 -46.61 12.81
C PRO A 221 0.02 -45.85 13.55
N SER A 222 -0.20 -44.55 13.74
CA SER A 222 0.61 -43.60 14.54
C SER A 222 0.59 -43.89 16.05
N ARG A 223 1.70 -43.64 16.75
CA ARG A 223 1.74 -43.59 18.22
C ARG A 223 2.65 -42.46 18.73
N SER A 224 2.18 -41.79 19.78
CA SER A 224 2.87 -40.70 20.49
C SER A 224 4.05 -41.20 21.32
N VAL A 225 5.06 -40.33 21.51
CA VAL A 225 6.16 -40.56 22.45
C VAL A 225 6.26 -39.39 23.41
N THR A 226 6.09 -39.69 24.69
CA THR A 226 6.29 -38.77 25.82
C THR A 226 7.76 -38.78 26.23
N LEU A 227 8.36 -37.62 26.50
CA LEU A 227 9.68 -37.53 27.12
C LEU A 227 9.58 -36.84 28.49
N LYS A 228 10.12 -37.51 29.52
CA LYS A 228 10.47 -36.92 30.83
C LYS A 228 11.98 -36.64 30.86
N PRO A 229 12.44 -35.65 31.65
CA PRO A 229 13.84 -35.19 31.62
C PRO A 229 14.78 -36.05 32.47
N ALA A 230 16.07 -36.01 32.13
CA ALA A 230 17.17 -36.53 32.94
C ALA A 230 17.99 -35.38 33.58
N MET A 231 18.72 -35.69 34.65
CA MET A 231 19.35 -34.71 35.56
C MET A 231 20.89 -34.62 35.43
N HIS A 232 21.42 -33.47 35.86
CA HIS A 232 22.71 -33.24 36.56
C HIS A 232 24.08 -33.37 35.84
N SER A 233 24.80 -32.24 35.80
CA SER A 233 25.98 -31.91 36.64
C SER A 233 26.25 -30.39 36.51
N LYS A 234 26.26 -29.53 37.55
CA LYS A 234 27.06 -29.37 38.78
C LYS A 234 28.56 -29.06 38.58
N THR A 235 28.92 -27.78 38.72
CA THR A 235 29.93 -27.19 39.65
C THR A 235 29.82 -25.65 39.57
N SER A 236 29.45 -24.90 40.62
CA SER A 236 30.29 -24.41 41.76
C SER A 236 30.97 -23.06 41.44
N SER A 237 30.92 -21.98 42.25
CA SER A 237 30.24 -21.73 43.55
C SER A 237 30.38 -20.27 44.03
N ARG A 238 29.38 -19.80 44.81
CA ARG A 238 29.48 -18.79 45.92
C ARG A 238 29.83 -17.33 45.52
N ASN A 239 29.36 -16.28 46.20
CA ASN A 239 28.83 -16.16 47.58
C ASN A 239 27.39 -15.60 47.65
N ALA A 240 26.78 -15.73 48.83
CA ALA A 240 25.44 -15.26 49.15
C ALA A 240 25.44 -14.14 50.21
N ALA A 241 24.41 -13.30 50.21
CA ALA A 241 23.93 -12.57 51.38
C ALA A 241 22.40 -12.51 51.32
N THR A 242 21.75 -12.96 52.39
CA THR A 242 20.30 -13.17 52.44
C THR A 242 19.57 -11.93 52.96
N VAL A 243 18.57 -11.45 52.23
CA VAL A 243 17.43 -10.73 52.82
C VAL A 243 16.15 -11.36 52.28
N THR A 244 15.35 -11.90 53.20
CA THR A 244 14.04 -12.50 52.90
C THR A 244 12.95 -11.44 52.86
N GLN A 245 12.27 -11.27 51.74
CA GLN A 245 10.87 -10.81 51.74
C GLN A 245 10.07 -11.45 50.58
N THR A 246 9.09 -12.22 51.02
CA THR A 246 7.90 -12.80 50.40
C THR A 246 7.26 -12.12 49.18
N LEU A 247 6.71 -12.96 48.27
CA LEU A 247 5.64 -12.71 47.28
C LEU A 247 6.03 -11.83 46.06
N ASP A 248 5.57 -12.06 44.83
CA ASP A 248 4.66 -13.10 44.31
C ASP A 248 4.95 -13.36 42.81
N THR A 249 4.81 -14.60 42.31
CA THR A 249 5.14 -14.92 40.90
C THR A 249 3.92 -14.85 39.98
N LYS A 250 3.92 -13.92 39.01
CA LYS A 250 3.12 -13.96 37.78
C LYS A 250 4.09 -13.88 36.59
N ARG A 251 4.53 -15.00 36.01
CA ARG A 251 3.81 -15.92 35.09
C ARG A 251 3.51 -15.24 33.76
N SER A 252 4.36 -15.51 32.77
CA SER A 252 4.16 -15.15 31.37
C SER A 252 2.94 -15.86 30.78
N THR A 253 2.29 -15.22 29.82
CA THR A 253 1.22 -15.81 29.02
C THR A 253 1.44 -15.53 27.53
N SER A 254 2.30 -16.34 26.92
CA SER A 254 2.29 -16.54 25.47
C SER A 254 1.02 -17.28 25.07
N ALA A 255 -0.08 -16.54 24.92
CA ALA A 255 -1.36 -17.06 24.48
C ALA A 255 -1.51 -16.88 22.97
N LYS A 256 -1.57 -18.00 22.22
CA LYS A 256 -2.07 -17.96 20.83
C LYS A 256 -3.51 -17.45 20.86
N ILE A 257 -3.80 -16.39 20.11
CA ILE A 257 -5.15 -15.83 20.00
C ILE A 257 -6.00 -16.76 19.12
N GLY A 258 -6.52 -17.82 19.74
CA GLY A 258 -7.64 -18.59 19.22
C GLY A 258 -8.94 -17.93 19.67
N ILE A 259 -9.70 -17.36 18.73
CA ILE A 259 -11.00 -16.74 19.03
C ILE A 259 -12.06 -17.84 19.08
N GLU A 260 -12.30 -18.38 20.28
CA GLU A 260 -13.51 -19.17 20.57
C GLU A 260 -14.67 -18.22 20.92
N THR A 261 -15.84 -18.48 20.34
CA THR A 261 -17.06 -17.68 20.56
C THR A 261 -17.82 -18.18 21.79
N SER A 262 -18.01 -17.35 22.81
CA SER A 262 -18.75 -17.70 24.03
C SER A 262 -20.14 -17.03 24.14
N ASP A 263 -21.14 -17.89 24.28
CA ASP A 263 -22.45 -17.72 24.93
C ASP A 263 -23.19 -16.36 24.85
N ALA A 264 -24.12 -16.28 23.91
CA ALA A 264 -25.11 -15.20 23.81
C ALA A 264 -26.22 -15.31 24.87
N LYS A 265 -26.66 -14.18 25.45
CA LYS A 265 -27.93 -14.13 26.20
C LYS A 265 -29.10 -14.13 25.21
N PRO A 266 -30.23 -14.80 25.51
CA PRO A 266 -31.35 -14.88 24.59
C PRO A 266 -31.95 -13.50 24.33
N GLY A 267 -32.03 -13.10 23.05
CA GLY A 267 -32.75 -11.91 22.60
C GLY A 267 -31.92 -10.72 22.11
N LYS A 268 -30.59 -10.73 22.23
CA LYS A 268 -29.70 -9.75 21.56
C LYS A 268 -28.92 -10.41 20.43
N THR A 269 -28.89 -9.78 19.26
CA THR A 269 -28.02 -10.18 18.16
C THR A 269 -26.58 -9.70 18.41
N GLN A 270 -25.60 -10.30 17.73
CA GLN A 270 -24.20 -9.85 17.82
C GLN A 270 -24.05 -8.36 17.48
N ARG A 271 -24.89 -7.84 16.58
CA ARG A 271 -24.94 -6.43 16.20
C ARG A 271 -25.36 -5.52 17.37
N ASP A 272 -26.32 -5.97 18.18
CA ASP A 272 -26.83 -5.20 19.32
C ASP A 272 -25.79 -5.11 20.45
N TYR A 273 -25.03 -6.18 20.68
CA TYR A 273 -23.87 -6.17 21.58
C TYR A 273 -22.77 -5.22 21.10
N ASN A 274 -22.51 -5.19 19.79
CA ASN A 274 -21.51 -4.29 19.20
C ASN A 274 -21.94 -2.82 19.26
N LEU A 275 -23.24 -2.52 19.17
CA LEU A 275 -23.82 -1.18 19.32
C LEU A 275 -23.67 -0.63 20.74
N ASP A 276 -24.03 -1.41 21.77
CA ASP A 276 -23.87 -1.02 23.18
C ASP A 276 -22.39 -0.69 23.52
N ALA A 277 -21.46 -1.47 22.97
CA ALA A 277 -20.02 -1.25 23.14
C ALA A 277 -19.55 0.04 22.43
N ALA A 278 -20.04 0.30 21.21
CA ALA A 278 -19.67 1.49 20.45
C ALA A 278 -20.16 2.80 21.10
N GLU A 279 -21.36 2.82 21.70
CA GLU A 279 -21.84 3.99 22.44
C GLU A 279 -21.00 4.28 23.69
N SER A 280 -20.58 3.23 24.40
CA SER A 280 -19.74 3.34 25.60
C SER A 280 -18.37 3.96 25.31
N VAL A 281 -17.75 3.62 24.18
CA VAL A 281 -16.47 4.19 23.73
C VAL A 281 -16.62 5.65 23.30
N ARG A 282 -17.73 6.00 22.63
CA ARG A 282 -18.01 7.36 22.15
C ARG A 282 -18.13 8.38 23.29
N ALA A 283 -18.58 7.95 24.47
CA ALA A 283 -18.71 8.81 25.65
C ALA A 283 -17.37 9.19 26.30
N VAL A 284 -16.29 8.45 26.03
CA VAL A 284 -14.98 8.63 26.68
C VAL A 284 -13.99 9.40 25.80
N LEU A 285 -14.15 9.38 24.47
CA LEU A 285 -13.15 9.89 23.53
C LEU A 285 -13.62 11.15 22.76
N SER A 286 -13.47 12.31 23.40
CA SER A 286 -13.40 13.64 22.76
C SER A 286 -12.78 14.66 23.74
N PRO A 287 -11.98 15.65 23.31
CA PRO A 287 -12.01 16.26 21.97
C PRO A 287 -10.66 16.39 21.21
N VAL A 288 -10.82 16.86 19.97
CA VAL A 288 -9.87 17.29 18.91
C VAL A 288 -8.52 17.89 19.37
N PRO A 289 -7.37 17.47 18.79
CA PRO A 289 -6.07 18.13 18.96
C PRO A 289 -5.89 19.35 18.02
N GLN A 290 -5.25 20.41 18.51
CA GLN A 290 -4.85 21.59 17.74
C GLN A 290 -3.48 21.41 17.04
N PRO A 291 -3.12 22.25 16.05
CA PRO A 291 -1.85 22.14 15.33
C PRO A 291 -0.65 22.54 16.20
N LEU A 292 0.41 21.74 16.18
CA LEU A 292 1.70 22.06 16.82
C LEU A 292 2.57 22.96 15.93
N GLU A 293 3.29 23.88 16.56
CA GLU A 293 4.18 24.83 15.88
C GLU A 293 5.45 24.17 15.32
N THR A 294 5.95 24.70 14.21
CA THR A 294 7.18 24.23 13.57
C THR A 294 8.42 24.75 14.30
N ALA A 295 9.14 23.86 15.01
CA ALA A 295 10.47 24.16 15.51
C ALA A 295 11.46 24.38 14.35
N LYS A 296 12.27 25.44 14.43
CA LYS A 296 13.32 25.74 13.45
C LYS A 296 14.53 24.86 13.72
N LEU A 297 15.00 24.15 12.70
CA LEU A 297 16.31 23.51 12.72
C LEU A 297 17.39 24.58 12.47
N THR A 298 18.27 24.78 13.45
CA THR A 298 19.54 25.50 13.27
C THR A 298 20.64 24.50 12.96
N ASP A 299 21.44 24.82 11.94
CA ASP A 299 22.63 24.07 11.56
C ASP A 299 23.80 24.46 12.48
N ASP A 300 24.55 23.46 12.95
CA ASP A 300 26.03 23.44 13.01
C ASP A 300 26.54 22.31 13.94
N ARG A 301 27.39 21.45 13.39
CA ARG A 301 28.45 20.65 14.06
C ARG A 301 28.08 19.87 15.33
N ALA A 302 27.79 18.57 15.13
CA ALA A 302 28.04 17.54 16.14
C ALA A 302 28.97 16.46 15.57
N GLU A 303 30.06 16.18 16.28
CA GLU A 303 31.03 15.12 16.00
C GLU A 303 30.43 13.72 16.31
N ASP A 304 31.16 12.66 15.98
CA ASP A 304 30.70 11.26 16.07
C ASP A 304 30.27 10.81 17.47
N ALA A 305 28.99 11.04 17.78
CA ALA A 305 28.26 10.31 18.81
C ALA A 305 27.43 9.20 18.14
N ASP A 306 27.67 7.95 18.53
CA ASP A 306 26.68 6.89 18.34
C ASP A 306 25.38 7.29 19.04
N PRO A 307 24.20 7.04 18.44
CA PRO A 307 22.92 7.22 19.11
C PRO A 307 22.75 6.09 20.14
N ALA A 308 23.42 6.24 21.28
CA ALA A 308 23.22 5.39 22.45
C ALA A 308 21.78 5.58 22.94
N ASP A 309 20.98 4.51 22.83
CA ASP A 309 19.60 4.31 23.29
C ASP A 309 18.92 5.57 23.87
N THR A 310 18.63 6.56 23.02
CA THR A 310 17.84 7.72 23.40
C THR A 310 16.36 7.34 23.37
N SER A 311 16.00 6.27 24.09
CA SER A 311 14.64 6.09 24.56
C SER A 311 14.36 7.21 25.56
N VAL A 312 13.90 8.34 25.03
CA VAL A 312 13.23 9.35 25.85
C VAL A 312 12.08 8.60 26.51
N ASP A 313 12.06 8.51 27.84
CA ASP A 313 10.99 7.82 28.59
C ASP A 313 9.68 8.62 28.53
N GLU A 314 9.15 8.78 27.31
CA GLU A 314 7.78 9.17 27.07
C GLU A 314 6.89 8.08 27.67
N LYS A 315 6.00 8.49 28.58
CA LYS A 315 5.15 7.58 29.34
C LYS A 315 4.16 6.88 28.40
N LEU A 316 4.52 5.68 27.95
CA LEU A 316 3.69 4.85 27.08
C LEU A 316 2.32 4.58 27.72
N VAL A 317 1.31 4.44 26.86
CA VAL A 317 -0.06 4.11 27.24
C VAL A 317 -0.24 2.60 27.10
N GLU A 318 -0.51 1.93 28.23
CA GLU A 318 -0.95 0.54 28.27
C GLU A 318 -2.43 0.48 27.83
N ILE A 319 -2.76 -0.40 26.88
CA ILE A 319 -4.02 -0.41 26.14
C ILE A 319 -4.66 -1.79 26.26
N ASP A 320 -6.00 -1.87 26.32
CA ASP A 320 -6.71 -3.10 25.95
C ASP A 320 -6.58 -3.32 24.43
N LEU A 321 -5.45 -3.94 24.07
CA LEU A 321 -5.12 -4.25 22.68
C LEU A 321 -6.21 -5.10 22.02
N THR A 322 -6.88 -5.97 22.78
CA THR A 322 -7.86 -6.90 22.22
C THR A 322 -9.09 -6.16 21.70
N GLU A 323 -9.65 -5.24 22.50
CA GLU A 323 -10.81 -4.44 22.08
C GLU A 323 -10.44 -3.40 21.01
N ALA A 324 -9.26 -2.77 21.12
CA ALA A 324 -8.76 -1.85 20.09
C ALA A 324 -8.62 -2.53 18.71
N LEU A 325 -8.05 -3.75 18.68
CA LEU A 325 -7.90 -4.51 17.44
C LEU A 325 -9.23 -5.04 16.88
N LYS A 326 -10.18 -5.46 17.73
CA LYS A 326 -11.54 -5.83 17.28
C LYS A 326 -12.27 -4.64 16.66
N GLY A 327 -12.25 -3.49 17.33
CA GLY A 327 -12.86 -2.26 16.84
C GLY A 327 -12.26 -1.80 15.51
N HIS A 328 -10.94 -1.90 15.37
CA HIS A 328 -10.26 -1.55 14.14
C HIS A 328 -10.52 -2.56 13.02
N ARG A 329 -10.52 -3.86 13.31
CA ARG A 329 -10.83 -4.88 12.32
C ARG A 329 -12.24 -4.70 11.74
N LEU A 330 -13.25 -4.45 12.58
CA LEU A 330 -14.61 -4.16 12.10
C LEU A 330 -14.65 -2.90 11.22
N TRP A 331 -13.81 -1.91 11.53
CA TRP A 331 -13.65 -0.71 10.72
C TRP A 331 -12.99 -0.99 9.37
N VAL A 332 -11.95 -1.82 9.30
CA VAL A 332 -11.36 -2.27 8.02
C VAL A 332 -12.36 -3.10 7.22
N ASP A 333 -12.93 -4.15 7.82
CA ASP A 333 -13.84 -5.11 7.19
C ASP A 333 -15.12 -4.44 6.61
N THR A 334 -15.55 -3.30 7.19
CA THR A 334 -16.73 -2.55 6.71
C THR A 334 -16.43 -1.34 5.82
N GLY A 335 -15.14 -1.02 5.60
CA GLY A 335 -14.72 0.20 4.91
C GLY A 335 -15.05 1.47 5.71
N GLY A 336 -14.99 1.39 7.03
CA GLY A 336 -15.18 2.50 7.97
C GLY A 336 -16.62 2.81 8.36
N LYS A 337 -17.56 1.88 8.16
CA LYS A 337 -19.00 2.10 8.46
C LYS A 337 -19.39 1.71 9.88
N GLU A 338 -18.74 0.69 10.44
CA GLU A 338 -18.93 0.21 11.81
C GLU A 338 -17.54 0.04 12.46
N GLY A 339 -17.46 -0.05 13.79
CA GLY A 339 -16.17 -0.10 14.50
C GLY A 339 -15.46 1.26 14.59
N ALA A 340 -14.19 1.26 14.97
CA ALA A 340 -13.39 2.47 15.16
C ALA A 340 -11.94 2.26 14.70
N MET A 341 -11.41 3.20 13.92
CA MET A 341 -9.99 3.25 13.56
C MET A 341 -9.11 3.36 14.82
N MET A 342 -8.10 2.50 14.97
CA MET A 342 -7.21 2.57 16.13
C MET A 342 -6.39 3.86 16.05
N SER A 343 -6.51 4.71 17.07
CA SER A 343 -5.91 6.04 17.12
C SER A 343 -5.40 6.33 18.53
N ILE A 344 -4.16 5.95 18.84
CA ILE A 344 -3.59 6.01 20.18
C ILE A 344 -2.13 6.49 20.10
N ARG A 345 -1.83 7.63 20.73
CA ARG A 345 -0.47 8.17 20.84
C ARG A 345 0.32 7.42 21.91
N HIS A 346 1.62 7.25 21.70
CA HIS A 346 2.52 6.54 22.64
C HIS A 346 2.02 5.13 23.00
N ALA A 347 1.43 4.42 22.04
CA ALA A 347 0.89 3.09 22.25
C ALA A 347 2.00 2.08 22.57
N ASP A 348 1.82 1.31 23.65
CA ASP A 348 2.71 0.19 23.97
C ASP A 348 2.26 -1.09 23.24
N LEU A 349 3.04 -1.51 22.25
CA LEU A 349 2.85 -2.75 21.48
C LEU A 349 4.11 -3.64 21.54
N ARG A 350 4.93 -3.47 22.59
CA ARG A 350 6.16 -4.23 22.78
C ARG A 350 5.89 -5.72 22.97
N ASP A 351 6.75 -6.55 22.40
CA ASP A 351 6.67 -8.02 22.42
C ASP A 351 5.32 -8.61 21.88
N ALA A 352 4.46 -7.80 21.26
CA ALA A 352 3.13 -8.21 20.81
C ALA A 352 3.18 -9.14 19.58
N ASP A 353 2.32 -10.15 19.55
CA ASP A 353 2.16 -11.02 18.38
C ASP A 353 1.10 -10.45 17.42
N LEU A 354 1.56 -9.93 16.28
CA LEU A 354 0.78 -9.19 15.30
C LEU A 354 0.96 -9.79 13.88
N GLU A 355 1.29 -11.08 13.77
CA GLU A 355 1.52 -11.72 12.47
C GLU A 355 0.24 -11.69 11.60
N GLY A 356 0.36 -11.08 10.42
CA GLY A 356 -0.70 -10.97 9.43
C GLY A 356 -1.84 -10.01 9.81
N ILE A 357 -1.66 -9.17 10.83
CA ILE A 357 -2.70 -8.21 11.23
C ILE A 357 -2.92 -7.13 10.17
N ASP A 358 -4.15 -6.63 10.04
CA ASP A 358 -4.44 -5.41 9.30
C ASP A 358 -4.64 -4.25 10.28
N LEU A 359 -3.78 -3.23 10.16
CA LEU A 359 -3.81 -1.96 10.88
C LEU A 359 -3.92 -0.78 9.90
N THR A 360 -4.46 -1.00 8.70
CA THR A 360 -4.52 0.01 7.65
C THR A 360 -5.19 1.31 8.14
N ARG A 361 -4.51 2.44 7.92
CA ARG A 361 -4.89 3.82 8.33
C ARG A 361 -4.83 4.11 9.85
N CYS A 362 -4.29 3.23 10.68
CA CYS A 362 -4.15 3.49 12.13
C CYS A 362 -3.30 4.73 12.46
N ALA A 363 -3.68 5.48 13.50
CA ALA A 363 -2.93 6.64 13.99
C ALA A 363 -2.21 6.30 15.30
N LEU A 364 -0.95 5.87 15.19
CA LEU A 364 -0.11 5.37 16.26
C LEU A 364 1.23 6.15 16.34
N PRO A 365 1.25 7.49 16.44
CA PRO A 365 2.50 8.22 16.55
C PRO A 365 3.15 7.95 17.91
N HIS A 366 4.49 7.88 17.95
CA HIS A 366 5.30 7.50 19.12
C HIS A 366 5.03 6.08 19.66
N VAL A 367 4.45 5.20 18.85
CA VAL A 367 4.23 3.78 19.19
C VAL A 367 5.55 3.03 19.40
N SER A 368 5.60 2.12 20.38
CA SER A 368 6.69 1.15 20.51
C SER A 368 6.22 -0.24 20.09
N PHE A 369 6.77 -0.73 18.98
CA PHE A 369 6.73 -2.10 18.48
C PHE A 369 8.01 -2.88 18.84
N ARG A 370 8.74 -2.48 19.90
CA ARG A 370 10.02 -3.11 20.26
C ARG A 370 9.83 -4.63 20.45
N ASN A 371 10.63 -5.42 19.74
CA ASN A 371 10.53 -6.89 19.63
C ASN A 371 9.18 -7.47 19.12
N ALA A 372 8.23 -6.66 18.67
CA ALA A 372 6.92 -7.14 18.23
C ALA A 372 7.00 -8.02 16.96
N ASN A 373 6.12 -9.01 16.85
CA ASN A 373 6.02 -9.87 15.67
C ASN A 373 5.02 -9.31 14.64
N CYS A 374 5.41 -8.28 13.90
CA CYS A 374 4.60 -7.66 12.83
C CYS A 374 4.78 -8.34 11.45
N LYS A 375 5.12 -9.64 11.44
CA LYS A 375 5.37 -10.40 10.20
C LYS A 375 4.13 -10.40 9.32
N LYS A 376 4.26 -10.11 8.01
CA LYS A 376 3.15 -9.96 7.05
C LYS A 376 2.06 -8.94 7.47
N ALA A 377 2.29 -8.10 8.47
CA ALA A 377 1.30 -7.12 8.90
C ALA A 377 1.05 -6.10 7.78
N VAL A 378 -0.21 -5.71 7.61
CA VAL A 378 -0.66 -4.68 6.70
C VAL A 378 -0.76 -3.38 7.49
N LEU A 379 0.28 -2.55 7.37
CA LEU A 379 0.45 -1.30 8.10
C LEU A 379 0.29 -0.10 7.14
N ARG A 380 -0.59 -0.22 6.13
CA ARG A 380 -0.73 0.76 5.04
C ARG A 380 -1.30 2.08 5.57
N ARG A 381 -0.76 3.22 5.14
CA ARG A 381 -1.21 4.58 5.52
C ARG A 381 -1.27 4.88 7.02
N CYS A 382 -0.56 4.13 7.87
CA CYS A 382 -0.57 4.47 9.29
C CYS A 382 0.20 5.78 9.52
N ASP A 383 -0.18 6.53 10.56
CA ASP A 383 0.71 7.50 11.17
C ASP A 383 1.50 6.80 12.28
N MET A 384 2.76 6.50 12.03
CA MET A 384 3.71 5.91 12.99
C MET A 384 4.96 6.82 13.08
N THR A 385 4.74 8.13 13.00
CA THR A 385 5.76 9.17 13.21
C THR A 385 6.47 8.92 14.54
N ALA A 386 7.81 8.96 14.53
CA ALA A 386 8.68 8.63 15.66
C ALA A 386 8.42 7.24 16.31
N GLY A 387 7.92 6.27 15.53
CA GLY A 387 7.70 4.91 16.00
C GLY A 387 9.02 4.15 16.29
N ASP A 388 9.04 3.40 17.38
CA ASP A 388 10.14 2.51 17.77
C ASP A 388 9.85 1.08 17.26
N PHE A 389 10.61 0.62 16.27
CA PHE A 389 10.55 -0.74 15.72
C PHE A 389 11.80 -1.55 16.08
N ILE A 390 12.49 -1.22 17.19
CA ILE A 390 13.74 -1.89 17.56
C ILE A 390 13.52 -3.40 17.75
N GLY A 391 14.27 -4.25 17.05
CA GLY A 391 14.09 -5.71 17.08
C GLY A 391 12.76 -6.22 16.50
N CYS A 392 11.93 -5.37 15.92
CA CYS A 392 10.61 -5.75 15.38
C CYS A 392 10.74 -6.67 14.17
N ASN A 393 9.92 -7.72 14.09
CA ASN A 393 9.87 -8.60 12.93
C ASN A 393 8.89 -8.07 11.89
N LEU A 394 9.39 -7.49 10.80
CA LEU A 394 8.60 -6.91 9.70
C LEU A 394 8.75 -7.71 8.38
N ASP A 395 9.12 -8.99 8.49
CA ASP A 395 9.24 -9.93 7.36
C ASP A 395 7.92 -9.98 6.56
N HIS A 396 7.98 -9.60 5.27
CA HIS A 396 6.84 -9.44 4.36
C HIS A 396 5.76 -8.42 4.79
N ALA A 397 6.04 -7.53 5.74
CA ALA A 397 5.10 -6.48 6.16
C ALA A 397 4.92 -5.38 5.08
N VAL A 398 3.75 -4.74 5.09
CA VAL A 398 3.36 -3.72 4.10
C VAL A 398 3.13 -2.37 4.80
N LEU A 399 4.19 -1.59 4.93
CA LEU A 399 4.19 -0.21 5.47
C LEU A 399 4.08 0.81 4.35
N ALA A 400 3.22 0.58 3.34
CA ALA A 400 3.11 1.45 2.17
C ALA A 400 2.33 2.75 2.49
N ALA A 401 2.71 3.87 1.88
CA ALA A 401 2.13 5.21 2.09
C ALA A 401 2.07 5.65 3.57
N THR A 402 2.94 5.08 4.42
CA THR A 402 2.92 5.23 5.88
C THR A 402 3.80 6.40 6.30
N ARG A 403 3.41 7.12 7.35
CA ARG A 403 4.24 8.17 7.96
C ARG A 403 5.14 7.53 9.01
N LEU A 404 6.44 7.60 8.81
CA LEU A 404 7.49 6.93 9.59
C LEU A 404 8.67 7.89 9.83
N SER A 405 8.43 9.21 9.72
CA SER A 405 9.47 10.21 9.90
C SER A 405 10.01 10.14 11.33
N GLY A 406 11.34 10.04 11.47
CA GLY A 406 12.02 9.84 12.75
C GLY A 406 11.87 8.44 13.37
N ALA A 407 11.30 7.46 12.67
CA ALA A 407 11.15 6.10 13.21
C ALA A 407 12.49 5.36 13.32
N SER A 408 12.64 4.47 14.30
CA SER A 408 13.83 3.65 14.52
C SER A 408 13.60 2.20 14.09
N PHE A 409 14.43 1.67 13.20
CA PHE A 409 14.39 0.27 12.74
C PHE A 409 15.64 -0.54 13.13
N THR A 410 16.40 -0.12 14.15
CA THR A 410 17.60 -0.84 14.62
C THR A 410 17.25 -2.29 14.99
N ASP A 411 18.03 -3.26 14.53
CA ASP A 411 17.80 -4.70 14.72
C ASP A 411 16.46 -5.27 14.17
N ALA A 412 15.71 -4.49 13.40
CA ALA A 412 14.45 -4.96 12.80
C ALA A 412 14.66 -5.96 11.64
N ILE A 413 13.78 -6.95 11.52
CA ILE A 413 13.82 -7.94 10.44
C ILE A 413 13.01 -7.42 9.24
N LEU A 414 13.71 -6.80 8.28
CA LEU A 414 13.11 -6.09 7.14
C LEU A 414 13.10 -6.90 5.82
N ARG A 415 12.85 -8.21 5.86
CA ARG A 415 12.91 -9.04 4.63
C ARG A 415 11.65 -8.88 3.80
N ASN A 416 11.77 -8.52 2.53
CA ASN A 416 10.66 -8.33 1.58
C ASN A 416 9.61 -7.28 2.04
N THR A 417 10.00 -6.34 2.90
CA THR A 417 9.12 -5.32 3.47
C THR A 417 8.81 -4.22 2.44
N VAL A 418 7.56 -3.74 2.38
CA VAL A 418 7.11 -2.75 1.39
C VAL A 418 6.95 -1.38 2.04
N PHE A 419 7.79 -0.41 1.65
CA PHE A 419 7.80 0.99 2.07
C PHE A 419 7.36 1.93 0.92
N LEU A 420 6.50 1.44 0.04
CA LEU A 420 6.11 2.12 -1.20
C LEU A 420 5.45 3.48 -0.91
N GLY A 421 6.08 4.58 -1.33
CA GLY A 421 5.58 5.94 -1.10
C GLY A 421 5.67 6.44 0.35
N SER A 422 6.31 5.71 1.26
CA SER A 422 6.28 6.02 2.69
C SER A 422 7.18 7.20 3.06
N ASP A 423 6.82 7.96 4.09
CA ASP A 423 7.62 9.06 4.59
C ASP A 423 8.61 8.56 5.63
N LEU A 424 9.87 8.33 5.22
CA LEU A 424 10.95 7.82 6.07
C LEU A 424 11.92 8.94 6.49
N ALA A 425 11.51 10.21 6.39
CA ALA A 425 12.41 11.34 6.65
C ALA A 425 13.01 11.29 8.06
N GLY A 426 14.35 11.28 8.16
CA GLY A 426 15.05 11.15 9.44
C GLY A 426 14.92 9.79 10.14
N ALA A 427 14.30 8.78 9.53
CA ALA A 427 14.23 7.43 10.10
C ALA A 427 15.62 6.75 10.13
N SER A 428 15.85 5.84 11.07
CA SER A 428 17.10 5.09 11.20
C SER A 428 16.98 3.66 10.68
N PHE A 429 17.83 3.32 9.71
CA PHE A 429 18.09 1.96 9.21
C PHE A 429 19.59 1.62 9.32
N ARG A 430 20.30 2.24 10.27
CA ARG A 430 21.76 2.06 10.41
C ARG A 430 22.10 0.58 10.63
N ALA A 431 23.12 0.10 9.93
CA ALA A 431 23.56 -1.30 9.91
C ALA A 431 22.50 -2.35 9.49
N MET A 432 21.35 -1.95 8.93
CA MET A 432 20.28 -2.88 8.56
C MET A 432 20.44 -3.52 7.18
N THR A 433 19.91 -4.74 7.03
CA THR A 433 19.86 -5.47 5.76
C THR A 433 18.45 -5.39 5.17
N LEU A 434 18.26 -4.53 4.16
CA LEU A 434 16.96 -4.28 3.52
C LEU A 434 16.72 -5.25 2.35
N HIS A 435 16.79 -6.55 2.65
CA HIS A 435 16.73 -7.59 1.62
C HIS A 435 15.39 -7.61 0.90
N ASN A 436 15.41 -7.38 -0.42
CA ASN A 436 14.24 -7.33 -1.31
C ASN A 436 13.17 -6.27 -0.98
N CYS A 437 13.47 -5.30 -0.10
CA CYS A 437 12.55 -4.20 0.24
C CYS A 437 12.11 -3.40 -0.99
N ASP A 438 10.90 -2.85 -0.98
CA ASP A 438 10.45 -1.87 -1.97
C ASP A 438 10.41 -0.47 -1.37
N LEU A 439 11.31 0.41 -1.83
CA LEU A 439 11.45 1.81 -1.41
C LEU A 439 11.00 2.78 -2.52
N SER A 440 10.25 2.31 -3.53
CA SER A 440 9.87 3.16 -4.67
C SER A 440 9.03 4.35 -4.19
N GLY A 441 9.50 5.56 -4.51
CA GLY A 441 8.79 6.80 -4.16
C GLY A 441 8.79 7.16 -2.66
N ALA A 442 9.49 6.42 -1.81
CA ALA A 442 9.66 6.78 -0.40
C ALA A 442 10.42 8.11 -0.26
N ASN A 443 10.06 8.92 0.73
CA ASN A 443 10.81 10.11 1.10
C ASN A 443 11.99 9.70 2.00
N LEU A 444 13.22 9.77 1.48
CA LEU A 444 14.44 9.36 2.18
C LEU A 444 15.28 10.54 2.73
N ALA A 445 14.68 11.72 2.88
CA ALA A 445 15.39 12.91 3.34
C ALA A 445 15.92 12.74 4.78
N GLN A 446 17.22 12.87 4.98
CA GLN A 446 17.94 12.65 6.24
C GLN A 446 17.82 11.24 6.85
N THR A 447 17.25 10.27 6.12
CA THR A 447 17.17 8.87 6.55
C THR A 447 18.58 8.30 6.73
N ASP A 448 18.85 7.61 7.84
CA ASP A 448 20.16 7.05 8.15
C ASP A 448 20.31 5.62 7.62
N PHE A 449 21.09 5.47 6.55
CA PHE A 449 21.48 4.20 5.95
C PHE A 449 22.99 3.93 6.09
N ARG A 450 23.68 4.58 7.04
CA ARG A 450 25.09 4.27 7.33
C ARG A 450 25.22 2.78 7.67
N ASP A 451 26.24 2.14 7.10
CA ASP A 451 26.52 0.70 7.27
C ASP A 451 25.41 -0.27 6.78
N ALA A 452 24.34 0.22 6.14
CA ALA A 452 23.20 -0.59 5.70
C ALA A 452 23.45 -1.32 4.36
N ASP A 453 22.83 -2.49 4.17
CA ASP A 453 22.78 -3.20 2.89
C ASP A 453 21.45 -2.97 2.16
N LEU A 454 21.53 -2.14 1.12
CA LEU A 454 20.46 -1.80 0.17
C LEU A 454 20.66 -2.52 -1.18
N SER A 455 21.61 -3.44 -1.32
CA SER A 455 22.05 -4.00 -2.62
C SER A 455 20.98 -4.77 -3.39
N THR A 456 19.93 -5.21 -2.67
CA THR A 456 18.75 -5.91 -3.22
C THR A 456 17.44 -5.13 -3.04
N ALA A 457 17.51 -3.89 -2.56
CA ALA A 457 16.35 -3.01 -2.44
C ALA A 457 15.88 -2.53 -3.83
N LYS A 458 14.57 -2.43 -4.00
CA LYS A 458 13.87 -2.09 -5.24
C LYS A 458 13.39 -0.64 -5.18
N GLY A 459 13.25 -0.03 -6.36
CA GLY A 459 12.58 1.27 -6.49
C GLY A 459 13.41 2.50 -6.15
N LEU A 460 14.64 2.32 -5.68
CA LEU A 460 15.54 3.41 -5.32
C LEU A 460 16.03 4.17 -6.56
N PHE A 461 15.90 5.50 -6.50
CA PHE A 461 16.51 6.44 -7.44
C PHE A 461 17.69 7.14 -6.79
N ALA A 462 18.72 7.47 -7.57
CA ALA A 462 19.91 8.20 -7.08
C ALA A 462 19.53 9.51 -6.37
N GLU A 463 18.50 10.21 -6.86
CA GLU A 463 17.98 11.44 -6.24
C GLU A 463 17.38 11.23 -4.84
N GLN A 464 16.89 10.04 -4.49
CA GLN A 464 16.44 9.75 -3.12
C GLN A 464 17.64 9.53 -2.19
N ILE A 465 18.67 8.82 -2.65
CA ILE A 465 19.87 8.51 -1.87
C ILE A 465 20.72 9.76 -1.62
N GLN A 466 20.78 10.72 -2.55
CA GLN A 466 21.44 12.00 -2.35
C GLN A 466 20.87 12.83 -1.17
N GLY A 467 19.61 12.60 -0.79
CA GLY A 467 19.00 13.23 0.38
C GLY A 467 19.22 12.46 1.69
N ALA A 468 19.77 11.26 1.65
CA ALA A 468 19.92 10.36 2.79
C ALA A 468 21.36 10.38 3.36
N ARG A 469 21.53 9.90 4.59
CA ARG A 469 22.83 9.77 5.24
C ARG A 469 23.40 8.38 4.93
N ILE A 470 24.49 8.34 4.16
CA ILE A 470 25.20 7.11 3.77
C ILE A 470 26.69 7.23 4.12
N ASN A 471 27.40 6.10 4.20
CA ASN A 471 28.85 6.07 4.35
C ASN A 471 29.49 5.05 3.39
N ALA A 472 30.81 4.89 3.44
CA ALA A 472 31.56 3.97 2.57
C ALA A 472 31.15 2.48 2.73
N ASN A 473 30.50 2.13 3.84
CA ASN A 473 30.02 0.77 4.11
C ASN A 473 28.60 0.53 3.56
N THR A 474 27.83 1.58 3.26
CA THR A 474 26.47 1.46 2.73
C THR A 474 26.49 0.79 1.34
N ARG A 475 25.89 -0.40 1.22
CA ARG A 475 25.88 -1.17 -0.03
C ARG A 475 24.68 -0.78 -0.88
N LEU A 476 24.90 -0.04 -1.96
CA LEU A 476 23.84 0.39 -2.88
C LEU A 476 23.53 -0.70 -3.96
N PRO A 477 22.36 -0.63 -4.63
CA PRO A 477 22.06 -1.47 -5.79
C PRO A 477 23.11 -1.32 -6.90
N ARG A 478 23.50 -2.42 -7.55
CA ARG A 478 24.60 -2.45 -8.54
C ARG A 478 24.44 -1.49 -9.72
N ASP A 479 23.20 -1.23 -10.13
CA ASP A 479 22.89 -0.35 -11.28
C ASP A 479 22.80 1.14 -10.89
N MET A 480 22.97 1.46 -9.60
CA MET A 480 22.88 2.83 -9.09
C MET A 480 24.20 3.55 -9.23
N LYS A 481 24.20 4.64 -9.99
CA LYS A 481 25.27 5.64 -10.00
C LYS A 481 24.78 6.89 -9.28
N LEU A 482 25.45 7.24 -8.18
CA LEU A 482 25.33 8.58 -7.62
C LEU A 482 26.04 9.56 -8.56
N LYS A 483 25.60 10.82 -8.55
CA LYS A 483 26.42 11.91 -9.10
C LYS A 483 27.33 12.39 -7.98
N ASP A 484 28.58 12.63 -8.35
CA ASP A 484 29.57 13.33 -7.52
C ASP A 484 29.08 14.75 -7.14
#